data_AF-A0A4S2JRR0-F1
#
_entry.id   AF-A0A4S2JRR0-F1
#
_cell.length_a   1.000
_cell.length_b   1.000
_cell.length_c   1.000
_cell.angle_alpha   90.00
_cell.angle_beta   90.00
_cell.angle_gamma   90.00
#
_symmetry.space_group_name_H-M   'P 1'
#
loop_
_entity.id
_entity.type
_entity.pdbx_description
1 polymer ?
#
loop_
_entity_poly.entity_id
_entity_poly.type
_entity_poly.pdbx_seq_one_letter_code
_entity_poly.pdbx_strand_id
1 'polypeptide(L)'
;MSRLSYTYRGLIVPVLTPFSKNGSLNLNIIPQYATYLAKKGIKDILVNGTNGEGMSMSVAERKLVADAWVKAANETKQHLMVQVGGAPLPDVIELAKHASSLNVDSILCLPELYFKPTTPEQLIEYLQTIGKAAPKTPLLYYHIPMMTNVNIHMGQFLESIGDKIPSFVGIKFTSFNLEEGAQALRADNKKYIIFLGNNQLINAAYALGMKSFILSTLNMFPELVLDLLAVCKNGDMLKAKDMQEKLSSSVAAIMKHGNRIQATKIAMALLTDIDAGLSRTPPNSISSKISEHIEISSELFSDIHKMEFGSEGKLSGNKIKVLIKTNVYGLRDPRKNRLLYTYRGLIVPVFTPFNKDGSLDLNIIPQYATYLAKKGIKGILVNGTSGEGMSISVAERKLVTEVWVKAVKETKQHLMIQAKHASSLNVDSMLCLPELYFKPTTPQQLIEYLEIVGKAAPKTPLLYYHIPMLTNVNIHMGQFLESIGDKIPSFVGIKFTSANLEEGAQALRADNEKYVIFLGNDQLINAASALGMDSFIVTGINMFPEFILNLLAVCKNGDILKAKDMQEKLSSAVVAITKHGNWVQTMKVAMALLTDIDVGLPRAPLKSISSEAVAIMTKDLTNLGYQPKVKHS
;
A
#
# COMPACT_ATOMS: atom_id res chain seq x y z
N MET A 1 18.66 -11.85 -29.21
CA MET A 1 19.52 -10.77 -28.65
C MET A 1 19.53 -10.93 -27.15
N SER A 2 20.68 -10.76 -26.49
CA SER A 2 20.75 -10.71 -25.03
C SER A 2 19.98 -9.50 -24.49
N ARG A 3 19.43 -9.63 -23.28
CA ARG A 3 18.74 -8.53 -22.59
C ARG A 3 19.68 -7.33 -22.42
N LEU A 4 19.15 -6.11 -22.56
CA LEU A 4 19.90 -4.89 -22.27
C LEU A 4 20.28 -4.84 -20.79
N SER A 5 21.53 -4.49 -20.51
CA SER A 5 21.96 -4.20 -19.15
C SER A 5 21.41 -2.84 -18.72
N TYR A 6 20.57 -2.84 -17.68
CA TYR A 6 20.08 -1.61 -17.06
C TYR A 6 20.07 -1.81 -15.55
N THR A 7 21.04 -1.19 -14.88
CA THR A 7 21.26 -1.31 -13.44
C THR A 7 20.87 -0.04 -12.69
N TYR A 8 20.31 0.95 -13.39
CA TYR A 8 19.92 2.22 -12.79
C TYR A 8 18.95 1.99 -11.62
N ARG A 9 19.20 2.64 -10.48
CA ARG A 9 18.35 2.61 -9.28
C ARG A 9 18.41 3.99 -8.67
N GLY A 10 17.29 4.48 -8.17
CA GLY A 10 17.28 5.80 -7.52
C GLY A 10 15.94 6.48 -7.61
N LEU A 11 15.99 7.78 -7.84
CA LEU A 11 14.89 8.69 -7.61
C LEU A 11 14.68 9.56 -8.85
N ILE A 12 13.57 9.34 -9.53
CA ILE A 12 13.23 10.05 -10.76
C ILE A 12 12.08 11.01 -10.49
N VAL A 13 12.24 12.28 -10.88
CA VAL A 13 11.16 13.26 -10.81
C VAL A 13 10.34 13.25 -12.11
N PRO A 14 9.03 12.95 -12.06
CA PRO A 14 8.14 13.20 -13.19
C PRO A 14 7.88 14.69 -13.29
N VAL A 15 8.54 15.36 -14.24
CA VAL A 15 8.47 16.82 -14.41
C VAL A 15 7.14 17.26 -15.01
N LEU A 16 6.76 18.49 -14.69
CA LEU A 16 5.59 19.16 -15.23
C LEU A 16 5.93 19.72 -16.63
N THR A 17 4.95 19.72 -17.54
CA THR A 17 5.13 20.37 -18.85
C THR A 17 4.79 21.86 -18.74
N PRO A 18 5.72 22.78 -19.05
CA PRO A 18 5.42 24.20 -19.00
C PRO A 18 4.48 24.63 -20.13
N PHE A 19 3.39 25.32 -19.79
CA PHE A 19 2.48 25.94 -20.76
C PHE A 19 2.39 27.45 -20.56
N SER A 20 2.23 28.19 -21.66
CA SER A 20 1.88 29.60 -21.66
C SER A 20 0.39 29.79 -21.35
N LYS A 21 -0.03 31.02 -21.04
CA LYS A 21 -1.45 31.35 -20.72
C LYS A 21 -2.44 31.00 -21.83
N ASN A 22 -2.01 31.01 -23.09
CA ASN A 22 -2.80 30.62 -24.26
C ASN A 22 -2.82 29.09 -24.51
N GLY A 23 -2.21 28.29 -23.64
CA GLY A 23 -2.13 26.83 -23.76
C GLY A 23 -1.00 26.30 -24.64
N SER A 24 -0.19 27.14 -25.29
CA SER A 24 0.97 26.68 -26.07
C SER A 24 2.12 26.23 -25.16
N LEU A 25 3.02 25.38 -25.66
CA LEU A 25 4.22 24.97 -24.93
C LEU A 25 5.13 26.17 -24.60
N ASN A 26 5.68 26.19 -23.38
CA ASN A 26 6.66 27.18 -22.95
C ASN A 26 8.03 26.51 -22.68
N LEU A 27 8.69 26.09 -23.75
CA LEU A 27 9.94 25.31 -23.66
C LEU A 27 11.11 26.08 -23.02
N ASN A 28 11.06 27.41 -23.00
CA ASN A 28 12.12 28.27 -22.46
C ASN A 28 12.34 28.09 -20.95
N ILE A 29 11.36 27.54 -20.23
CA ILE A 29 11.47 27.27 -18.78
C ILE A 29 12.29 26.01 -18.49
N ILE A 30 12.40 25.08 -19.45
CA ILE A 30 12.99 23.76 -19.24
C ILE A 30 14.46 23.82 -18.75
N PRO A 31 15.36 24.64 -19.31
CA PRO A 31 16.75 24.73 -18.83
C PRO A 31 16.86 25.19 -17.36
N GLN A 32 16.06 26.19 -16.97
CA GLN A 32 16.01 26.68 -15.58
C GLN A 32 15.46 25.60 -14.64
N TYR A 33 14.43 24.87 -15.08
CA TYR A 33 13.82 23.79 -14.33
C TYR A 33 14.79 22.61 -14.12
N ALA A 34 15.49 22.17 -15.18
CA ALA A 34 16.53 21.14 -15.08
C ALA A 34 17.64 21.57 -14.10
N THR A 35 18.09 22.82 -14.22
CA THR A 35 19.13 23.39 -13.33
C THR A 35 18.66 23.44 -11.88
N TYR A 36 17.41 23.84 -11.63
CA TYR A 36 16.82 23.82 -10.28
C TYR A 36 16.87 22.42 -9.68
N LEU A 37 16.37 21.41 -10.40
CA LEU A 37 16.36 20.03 -9.95
C LEU A 37 17.79 19.50 -9.69
N ALA A 38 18.72 19.77 -10.60
CA ALA A 38 20.12 19.36 -10.46
C ALA A 38 20.78 20.00 -9.24
N LYS A 39 20.55 21.30 -8.98
CA LYS A 39 21.04 22.01 -7.78
C LYS A 39 20.45 21.45 -6.48
N LYS A 40 19.23 20.90 -6.53
CA LYS A 40 18.61 20.18 -5.41
C LYS A 40 19.07 18.73 -5.27
N GLY A 41 20.04 18.29 -6.07
CA GLY A 41 20.60 16.93 -6.01
C GLY A 41 19.76 15.87 -6.73
N ILE A 42 18.75 16.28 -7.52
CA ILE A 42 17.94 15.37 -8.32
C ILE A 42 18.68 15.02 -9.60
N LYS A 43 18.92 13.72 -9.81
CA LYS A 43 19.75 13.23 -10.92
C LYS A 43 18.95 12.75 -12.10
N ASP A 44 17.65 12.51 -11.95
CA ASP A 44 16.88 11.78 -12.94
C ASP A 44 15.52 12.37 -13.17
N ILE A 45 15.11 12.41 -14.43
CA ILE A 45 13.90 13.08 -14.89
C ILE A 45 13.05 12.13 -15.71
N LEU A 46 11.73 12.17 -15.51
CA LEU A 46 10.73 11.54 -16.36
C LEU A 46 9.89 12.60 -17.04
N VAL A 47 9.95 12.68 -18.37
CA VAL A 47 9.18 13.63 -19.18
C VAL A 47 7.95 12.96 -19.78
N ASN A 48 6.94 13.77 -20.14
CA ASN A 48 5.70 13.34 -20.78
C ASN A 48 4.87 12.31 -19.98
N GLY A 49 5.18 12.08 -18.71
CA GLY A 49 4.36 11.23 -17.84
C GLY A 49 3.00 11.86 -17.53
N THR A 50 2.24 11.25 -16.61
CA THR A 50 0.96 11.81 -16.14
C THR A 50 1.11 13.25 -15.61
N ASN A 51 2.16 13.52 -14.81
CA ASN A 51 2.43 14.88 -14.31
C ASN A 51 2.89 15.84 -15.41
N GLY A 52 3.54 15.32 -16.46
CA GLY A 52 3.89 16.07 -17.65
C GLY A 52 2.73 16.24 -18.62
N GLU A 53 1.51 15.79 -18.28
CA GLU A 53 0.32 15.94 -19.12
C GLU A 53 0.52 15.36 -20.55
N GLY A 54 1.33 14.30 -20.67
CA GLY A 54 1.72 13.76 -21.98
C GLY A 54 0.55 13.33 -22.85
N MET A 55 -0.50 12.77 -22.23
CA MET A 55 -1.72 12.37 -22.93
C MET A 55 -2.63 13.53 -23.33
N SER A 56 -2.32 14.76 -22.91
CA SER A 56 -3.00 16.00 -23.32
C SER A 56 -2.24 16.75 -24.43
N MET A 57 -1.16 16.16 -24.94
CA MET A 57 -0.30 16.74 -25.98
C MET A 57 -0.38 15.94 -27.26
N SER A 58 -0.25 16.63 -28.40
CA SER A 58 -0.03 15.98 -29.69
C SER A 58 1.33 15.27 -29.75
N VAL A 59 1.50 14.35 -30.70
CA VAL A 59 2.79 13.69 -30.95
C VAL A 59 3.89 14.72 -31.20
N ALA A 60 3.62 15.75 -32.01
CA ALA A 60 4.58 16.82 -32.30
C ALA A 60 5.01 17.58 -31.04
N GLU A 61 4.08 17.92 -30.15
CA GLU A 61 4.38 18.59 -28.90
C GLU A 61 5.19 17.71 -27.94
N ARG A 62 4.85 16.42 -27.83
CA ARG A 62 5.60 15.46 -27.00
C ARG A 62 7.05 15.33 -27.46
N LYS A 63 7.29 15.37 -28.78
CA LYS A 63 8.64 15.38 -29.37
C LYS A 63 9.39 16.66 -29.01
N LEU A 64 8.78 17.83 -29.22
CA LEU A 64 9.38 19.13 -28.87
C LEU A 64 9.76 19.23 -27.38
N VAL A 65 8.89 18.73 -26.49
CA VAL A 65 9.19 18.66 -25.05
C VAL A 65 10.36 17.71 -24.78
N ALA A 66 10.38 16.53 -25.40
CA ALA A 66 11.48 15.59 -25.25
C ALA A 66 12.82 16.17 -25.75
N ASP A 67 12.83 16.84 -26.90
CA ASP A 67 14.02 17.49 -27.47
C ASP A 67 14.59 18.55 -26.53
N ALA A 68 13.72 19.41 -25.99
CA ALA A 68 14.12 20.45 -25.05
C ALA A 68 14.70 19.87 -23.75
N TRP A 69 14.09 18.80 -23.22
CA TRP A 69 14.61 18.12 -22.03
C TRP A 69 15.89 17.34 -22.28
N VAL A 70 16.10 16.73 -23.46
CA VAL A 70 17.39 16.10 -23.83
C VAL A 70 18.51 17.12 -23.79
N LYS A 71 18.30 18.29 -24.40
CA LYS A 71 19.29 19.37 -24.38
C LYS A 71 19.64 19.80 -22.95
N ALA A 72 18.62 20.07 -22.13
CA ALA A 72 18.82 20.50 -20.76
C ALA A 72 19.47 19.40 -19.88
N ALA A 73 19.05 18.15 -20.04
CA ALA A 73 19.58 17.01 -19.28
C ALA A 73 21.05 16.70 -19.63
N ASN A 74 21.47 16.90 -20.88
CA ASN A 74 22.87 16.78 -21.29
C ASN A 74 23.75 17.84 -20.60
N GLU A 75 23.26 19.08 -20.46
CA GLU A 75 23.97 20.15 -19.78
C GLU A 75 24.07 19.89 -18.26
N THR A 76 22.99 19.42 -17.63
CA THR A 76 22.95 19.13 -16.19
C THR A 76 23.46 17.73 -15.81
N LYS A 77 23.75 16.88 -16.80
CA LYS A 77 24.14 15.47 -16.66
C LYS A 77 23.10 14.63 -15.90
N GLN A 78 21.83 14.92 -16.13
CA GLN A 78 20.72 14.17 -15.55
C GLN A 78 20.31 13.01 -16.46
N HIS A 79 19.95 11.86 -15.87
CA HIS A 79 19.37 10.74 -16.60
C HIS A 79 17.95 11.11 -17.06
N LEU A 80 17.62 10.82 -18.31
CA LEU A 80 16.35 11.17 -18.93
C LEU A 80 15.55 9.92 -19.34
N MET A 81 14.38 9.79 -18.72
CA MET A 81 13.35 8.82 -19.11
C MET A 81 12.22 9.53 -19.87
N VAL A 82 11.79 8.98 -21.00
CA VAL A 82 10.69 9.55 -21.80
C VAL A 82 9.47 8.64 -21.76
N GLN A 83 8.32 9.16 -21.36
CA GLN A 83 7.07 8.42 -21.49
C GLN A 83 6.59 8.46 -22.96
N VAL A 84 6.41 7.28 -23.55
CA VAL A 84 6.04 7.09 -24.97
C VAL A 84 4.68 6.40 -25.16
N GLY A 85 4.25 5.61 -24.18
CA GLY A 85 3.02 4.81 -24.28
C GLY A 85 1.72 5.60 -24.21
N GLY A 86 0.60 4.92 -24.38
CA GLY A 86 -0.73 5.51 -24.40
C GLY A 86 -1.54 4.96 -25.55
N ALA A 87 -2.23 5.84 -26.27
CA ALA A 87 -2.99 5.51 -27.47
C ALA A 87 -2.87 6.64 -28.49
N PRO A 88 -3.03 6.36 -29.78
CA PRO A 88 -3.10 5.02 -30.38
C PRO A 88 -1.70 4.40 -30.57
N LEU A 89 -1.62 3.07 -30.76
CA LEU A 89 -0.37 2.35 -30.99
C LEU A 89 0.59 2.95 -32.05
N PRO A 90 0.14 3.45 -33.23
CA PRO A 90 1.04 4.08 -34.21
C PRO A 90 1.83 5.26 -33.62
N ASP A 91 1.17 6.11 -32.85
CA ASP A 91 1.78 7.26 -32.18
C ASP A 91 2.80 6.79 -31.14
N VAL A 92 2.48 5.74 -30.39
CA VAL A 92 3.41 5.13 -29.42
C VAL A 92 4.68 4.61 -30.11
N ILE A 93 4.54 3.94 -31.26
CA ILE A 93 5.67 3.46 -32.06
C ILE A 93 6.51 4.63 -32.57
N GLU A 94 5.88 5.70 -33.06
CA GLU A 94 6.56 6.90 -33.54
C GLU A 94 7.35 7.59 -32.41
N LEU A 95 6.74 7.74 -31.24
CA LEU A 95 7.38 8.33 -30.07
C LEU A 95 8.52 7.47 -29.51
N ALA A 96 8.37 6.14 -29.55
CA ALA A 96 9.43 5.21 -29.15
C ALA A 96 10.65 5.31 -30.09
N LYS A 97 10.43 5.37 -31.41
CA LYS A 97 11.50 5.60 -32.40
C LYS A 97 12.18 6.95 -32.20
N HIS A 98 11.39 8.00 -31.96
CA HIS A 98 11.92 9.34 -31.68
C HIS A 98 12.79 9.37 -30.43
N ALA A 99 12.28 8.87 -29.30
CA ALA A 99 13.04 8.76 -28.06
C ALA A 99 14.33 7.94 -28.23
N SER A 100 14.29 6.84 -29.00
CA SER A 100 15.47 6.04 -29.31
C SER A 100 16.50 6.83 -30.15
N SER A 101 16.06 7.63 -31.12
CA SER A 101 16.95 8.46 -31.95
C SER A 101 17.67 9.56 -31.18
N LEU A 102 17.07 10.02 -30.06
CA LEU A 102 17.64 10.98 -29.14
C LEU A 102 18.64 10.35 -28.14
N ASN A 103 18.82 9.02 -28.17
CA ASN A 103 19.64 8.26 -27.22
C ASN A 103 19.28 8.52 -25.75
N VAL A 104 17.98 8.65 -25.45
CA VAL A 104 17.52 8.77 -24.05
C VAL A 104 17.85 7.51 -23.26
N ASP A 105 18.06 7.67 -21.95
CA ASP A 105 18.53 6.56 -21.11
C ASP A 105 17.48 5.44 -20.94
N SER A 106 16.19 5.78 -21.04
CA SER A 106 15.10 4.80 -20.99
C SER A 106 13.77 5.37 -21.51
N ILE A 107 12.86 4.48 -21.88
CA ILE A 107 11.48 4.81 -22.21
C ILE A 107 10.52 4.17 -21.21
N LEU A 108 9.44 4.89 -20.91
CA LEU A 108 8.33 4.44 -20.09
C LEU A 108 7.08 4.29 -20.95
N CYS A 109 6.42 3.14 -20.89
CA CYS A 109 5.28 2.84 -21.75
C CYS A 109 4.01 2.59 -20.93
N LEU A 110 3.01 3.46 -21.05
CA LEU A 110 1.64 3.13 -20.65
C LEU A 110 1.08 2.00 -21.53
N PRO A 111 0.11 1.21 -21.03
CA PRO A 111 -0.58 0.24 -21.87
C PRO A 111 -1.37 0.95 -22.98
N GLU A 112 -1.79 0.19 -23.98
CA GLU A 112 -2.82 0.66 -24.92
C GLU A 112 -4.09 1.04 -24.14
N LEU A 113 -4.62 2.23 -24.41
CA LEU A 113 -5.69 2.83 -23.61
C LEU A 113 -7.08 2.59 -24.18
N TYR A 114 -7.18 2.24 -25.47
CA TYR A 114 -8.46 1.94 -26.10
C TYR A 114 -8.72 0.42 -26.12
N PHE A 115 -7.90 -0.33 -26.85
CA PHE A 115 -7.93 -1.80 -26.88
C PHE A 115 -7.05 -2.36 -25.76
N LYS A 116 -7.55 -2.22 -24.53
CA LYS A 116 -6.80 -2.52 -23.31
C LYS A 116 -6.43 -4.00 -23.22
N PRO A 117 -5.16 -4.33 -22.91
CA PRO A 117 -4.80 -5.70 -22.59
C PRO A 117 -5.50 -6.15 -21.31
N THR A 118 -6.00 -7.37 -21.33
CA THR A 118 -6.72 -8.02 -20.20
C THR A 118 -5.93 -9.18 -19.60
N THR A 119 -4.94 -9.70 -20.33
CA THR A 119 -4.07 -10.79 -19.89
C THR A 119 -2.59 -10.39 -19.92
N PRO A 120 -1.72 -11.04 -19.12
CA PRO A 120 -0.26 -10.87 -19.22
C PRO A 120 0.26 -11.05 -20.65
N GLU A 121 -0.24 -12.03 -21.39
CA GLU A 121 0.19 -12.34 -22.76
C GLU A 121 -0.08 -11.17 -23.72
N GLN A 122 -1.29 -10.60 -23.69
CA GLN A 122 -1.65 -9.44 -24.50
C GLN A 122 -0.76 -8.22 -24.18
N LEU A 123 -0.45 -8.00 -22.90
CA LEU A 123 0.44 -6.93 -22.49
C LEU A 123 1.89 -7.17 -22.98
N ILE A 124 2.37 -8.42 -22.94
CA ILE A 124 3.67 -8.81 -23.49
C ILE A 124 3.72 -8.53 -24.99
N GLU A 125 2.72 -8.94 -25.76
CA GLU A 125 2.67 -8.71 -27.22
C GLU A 125 2.71 -7.22 -27.59
N TYR A 126 1.96 -6.39 -26.84
CA TYR A 126 2.00 -4.94 -26.99
C TYR A 126 3.42 -4.40 -26.71
N LEU A 127 4.01 -4.76 -25.58
CA LEU A 127 5.35 -4.28 -25.20
C LEU A 127 6.46 -4.83 -26.12
N GLN A 128 6.29 -6.01 -26.72
CA GLN A 128 7.18 -6.53 -27.76
C GLN A 128 7.20 -5.62 -28.99
N THR A 129 6.04 -5.11 -29.39
CA THR A 129 5.94 -4.16 -30.51
C THR A 129 6.72 -2.89 -30.22
N ILE A 130 6.60 -2.35 -29.01
CA ILE A 130 7.33 -1.15 -28.59
C ILE A 130 8.83 -1.43 -28.46
N GLY A 131 9.20 -2.59 -27.90
CA GLY A 131 10.59 -3.03 -27.80
C GLY A 131 11.28 -3.17 -29.17
N LYS A 132 10.54 -3.61 -30.21
CA LYS A 132 11.05 -3.64 -31.60
C LYS A 132 11.23 -2.25 -32.20
N ALA A 133 10.42 -1.27 -31.80
CA ALA A 133 10.52 0.12 -32.26
C ALA A 133 11.72 0.87 -31.64
N ALA A 134 12.16 0.46 -30.45
CA ALA A 134 13.31 1.04 -29.73
C ALA A 134 14.22 -0.07 -29.15
N PRO A 135 14.87 -0.91 -29.99
CA PRO A 135 15.53 -2.13 -29.56
C PRO A 135 16.79 -1.91 -28.71
N LYS A 136 17.37 -0.70 -28.75
CA LYS A 136 18.58 -0.32 -28.00
C LYS A 136 18.27 0.52 -26.75
N THR A 137 17.00 0.86 -26.52
CA THR A 137 16.61 1.75 -25.41
C THR A 137 15.89 0.94 -24.33
N PRO A 138 16.34 0.98 -23.07
CA PRO A 138 15.67 0.29 -21.96
C PRO A 138 14.19 0.67 -21.86
N LEU A 139 13.32 -0.34 -21.83
CA LEU A 139 11.86 -0.21 -21.79
C LEU A 139 11.33 -0.58 -20.41
N LEU A 140 10.57 0.33 -19.82
CA LEU A 140 9.81 0.10 -18.60
C LEU A 140 8.31 0.19 -18.88
N TYR A 141 7.52 -0.69 -18.25
CA TYR A 141 6.05 -0.58 -18.29
C TYR A 141 5.53 0.34 -17.17
N TYR A 142 4.57 1.21 -17.50
CA TYR A 142 3.89 2.06 -16.53
C TYR A 142 2.56 1.43 -16.09
N HIS A 143 2.61 0.77 -14.94
CA HIS A 143 1.42 0.23 -14.29
C HIS A 143 0.76 1.31 -13.42
N ILE A 144 -0.40 1.82 -13.87
CA ILE A 144 -1.25 2.78 -13.12
C ILE A 144 -2.75 2.45 -13.31
N PRO A 145 -3.22 1.33 -12.75
CA PRO A 145 -4.56 0.81 -13.01
C PRO A 145 -5.67 1.80 -12.67
N MET A 146 -5.48 2.65 -11.65
CA MET A 146 -6.46 3.69 -11.27
C MET A 146 -6.77 4.68 -12.40
N MET A 147 -5.88 4.81 -13.41
CA MET A 147 -6.09 5.67 -14.58
C MET A 147 -6.34 4.86 -15.86
N THR A 148 -5.74 3.69 -16.01
CA THR A 148 -5.81 2.91 -17.27
C THR A 148 -6.93 1.88 -17.29
N ASN A 149 -7.39 1.42 -16.12
CA ASN A 149 -8.22 0.23 -15.93
C ASN A 149 -7.60 -1.06 -16.49
N VAL A 150 -6.27 -1.11 -16.64
CA VAL A 150 -5.52 -2.33 -16.99
C VAL A 150 -5.08 -3.00 -15.69
N ASN A 151 -5.89 -3.95 -15.22
CA ASN A 151 -5.76 -4.62 -13.92
C ASN A 151 -5.11 -6.00 -14.06
N ILE A 152 -3.86 -6.04 -14.52
CA ILE A 152 -3.04 -7.26 -14.59
C ILE A 152 -2.14 -7.30 -13.36
N HIS A 153 -2.02 -8.47 -12.71
CA HIS A 153 -1.17 -8.63 -11.53
C HIS A 153 0.32 -8.62 -11.92
N MET A 154 1.08 -7.64 -11.42
CA MET A 154 2.44 -7.36 -11.90
C MET A 154 3.49 -8.39 -11.49
N GLY A 155 3.32 -9.10 -10.37
CA GLY A 155 4.18 -10.24 -10.01
C GLY A 155 4.13 -11.34 -11.08
N GLN A 156 2.93 -11.87 -11.35
CA GLN A 156 2.66 -12.86 -12.39
C GLN A 156 3.10 -12.39 -13.79
N PHE A 157 2.80 -11.13 -14.15
CA PHE A 157 3.25 -10.58 -15.44
C PHE A 157 4.77 -10.67 -15.59
N LEU A 158 5.53 -10.25 -14.57
CA LEU A 158 6.99 -10.30 -14.61
C LEU A 158 7.56 -11.73 -14.60
N GLU A 159 6.86 -12.70 -14.00
CA GLU A 159 7.23 -14.12 -14.09
C GLU A 159 6.97 -14.69 -15.49
N SER A 160 5.97 -14.19 -16.22
CA SER A 160 5.54 -14.72 -17.52
C SER A 160 6.30 -14.18 -18.76
N ILE A 161 7.04 -13.08 -18.60
CA ILE A 161 7.70 -12.38 -19.71
C ILE A 161 8.92 -13.14 -20.26
N GLY A 162 9.66 -13.85 -19.40
CA GLY A 162 10.89 -14.56 -19.78
C GLY A 162 11.91 -13.65 -20.48
N ASP A 163 12.37 -14.07 -21.67
CA ASP A 163 13.31 -13.31 -22.53
C ASP A 163 12.64 -12.76 -23.80
N LYS A 164 11.30 -12.68 -23.81
CA LYS A 164 10.48 -12.29 -24.97
C LYS A 164 10.70 -10.84 -25.44
N ILE A 165 11.21 -9.96 -24.57
CA ILE A 165 11.45 -8.54 -24.84
C ILE A 165 12.86 -8.17 -24.34
N PRO A 166 13.90 -8.21 -25.18
CA PRO A 166 15.28 -7.94 -24.76
C PRO A 166 15.50 -6.55 -24.15
N SER A 167 14.75 -5.54 -24.60
CA SER A 167 14.83 -4.18 -24.05
C SER A 167 14.05 -3.98 -22.75
N PHE A 168 13.23 -4.94 -22.30
CA PHE A 168 12.41 -4.77 -21.11
C PHE A 168 13.22 -4.94 -19.81
N VAL A 169 13.20 -3.90 -18.98
CA VAL A 169 14.07 -3.81 -17.79
C VAL A 169 13.30 -3.69 -16.48
N GLY A 170 12.03 -3.26 -16.51
CA GLY A 170 11.26 -3.09 -15.28
C GLY A 170 9.93 -2.40 -15.43
N ILE A 171 9.38 -1.93 -14.31
CA ILE A 171 8.10 -1.23 -14.26
C ILE A 171 8.17 0.02 -13.38
N LYS A 172 7.37 1.02 -13.73
CA LYS A 172 6.86 2.01 -12.78
C LYS A 172 5.55 1.49 -12.21
N PHE A 173 5.57 1.07 -10.95
CA PHE A 173 4.43 0.55 -10.21
C PHE A 173 3.73 1.69 -9.45
N THR A 174 2.60 2.16 -9.95
CA THR A 174 1.78 3.20 -9.31
C THR A 174 0.43 2.61 -8.92
N SER A 175 0.43 1.90 -7.79
CA SER A 175 -0.73 1.25 -7.18
C SER A 175 -0.63 1.36 -5.66
N PHE A 176 -1.76 1.19 -4.98
CA PHE A 176 -1.81 1.10 -3.51
C PHE A 176 -1.47 -0.30 -2.99
N ASN A 177 -1.46 -1.31 -3.87
CA ASN A 177 -1.21 -2.70 -3.51
C ASN A 177 0.30 -2.97 -3.34
N LEU A 178 0.86 -2.64 -2.18
CA LEU A 178 2.28 -2.88 -1.90
C LEU A 178 2.63 -4.38 -1.79
N GLU A 179 1.65 -5.24 -1.52
CA GLU A 179 1.85 -6.68 -1.53
C GLU A 179 2.21 -7.17 -2.94
N GLU A 180 1.41 -6.77 -3.93
CA GLU A 180 1.68 -7.05 -5.34
C GLU A 180 3.00 -6.41 -5.80
N GLY A 181 3.28 -5.18 -5.38
CA GLY A 181 4.56 -4.52 -5.67
C GLY A 181 5.76 -5.29 -5.10
N ALA A 182 5.64 -5.85 -3.89
CA ALA A 182 6.68 -6.68 -3.29
C ALA A 182 6.83 -8.04 -4.00
N GLN A 183 5.73 -8.61 -4.52
CA GLN A 183 5.79 -9.79 -5.38
C GLN A 183 6.50 -9.47 -6.71
N ALA A 184 6.16 -8.34 -7.34
CA ALA A 184 6.85 -7.86 -8.54
C ALA A 184 8.36 -7.64 -8.30
N LEU A 185 8.75 -7.17 -7.11
CA LEU A 185 10.16 -7.02 -6.74
C LEU A 185 10.91 -8.35 -6.65
N ARG A 186 10.22 -9.43 -6.24
CA ARG A 186 10.80 -10.78 -6.11
C ARG A 186 10.81 -11.56 -7.41
N ALA A 187 9.91 -11.23 -8.34
CA ALA A 187 9.71 -11.95 -9.60
C ALA A 187 11.02 -12.20 -10.35
N ASP A 188 11.14 -13.43 -10.89
CA ASP A 188 12.29 -13.91 -11.66
C ASP A 188 13.63 -13.60 -10.97
N ASN A 189 13.76 -13.97 -9.68
CA ASN A 189 14.95 -13.74 -8.87
C ASN A 189 15.44 -12.28 -8.86
N LYS A 190 14.51 -11.33 -8.70
CA LYS A 190 14.78 -9.87 -8.66
C LYS A 190 15.38 -9.35 -9.98
N LYS A 191 15.10 -10.01 -11.11
CA LYS A 191 15.60 -9.65 -12.46
C LYS A 191 15.16 -8.26 -12.94
N TYR A 192 14.02 -7.75 -12.45
CA TYR A 192 13.42 -6.50 -12.93
C TYR A 192 13.55 -5.36 -11.92
N ILE A 193 13.53 -4.14 -12.43
CA ILE A 193 13.52 -2.92 -11.61
C ILE A 193 12.08 -2.51 -11.34
N ILE A 194 11.77 -2.25 -10.08
CA ILE A 194 10.45 -1.75 -9.67
C ILE A 194 10.63 -0.34 -9.11
N PHE A 195 10.11 0.65 -9.83
CA PHE A 195 9.99 2.02 -9.34
C PHE A 195 8.62 2.22 -8.72
N LEU A 196 8.54 2.53 -7.42
CA LEU A 196 7.27 2.91 -6.82
C LEU A 196 6.90 4.34 -7.22
N GLY A 197 5.66 4.53 -7.69
CA GLY A 197 5.13 5.82 -8.11
C GLY A 197 4.20 6.53 -7.11
N ASN A 198 4.05 6.00 -5.90
CA ASN A 198 3.17 6.56 -4.86
C ASN A 198 3.96 7.35 -3.81
N ASN A 199 3.67 8.66 -3.69
CA ASN A 199 4.32 9.58 -2.76
C ASN A 199 3.97 9.33 -1.27
N GLN A 200 2.84 8.68 -0.99
CA GLN A 200 2.32 8.48 0.37
C GLN A 200 2.89 7.22 1.05
N LEU A 201 3.61 6.39 0.30
CA LEU A 201 4.01 5.04 0.72
C LEU A 201 5.53 4.81 0.68
N ILE A 202 6.34 5.86 0.69
CA ILE A 202 7.81 5.78 0.55
C ILE A 202 8.39 4.91 1.67
N ASN A 203 8.09 5.23 2.93
CA ASN A 203 8.61 4.49 4.08
C ASN A 203 8.14 3.01 4.09
N ALA A 204 6.84 2.79 3.87
CA ALA A 204 6.24 1.45 3.81
C ALA A 204 6.85 0.58 2.70
N ALA A 205 7.12 1.17 1.54
CA ALA A 205 7.74 0.47 0.43
C ALA A 205 9.22 0.18 0.68
N TYR A 206 9.93 1.10 1.33
CA TYR A 206 11.30 0.88 1.76
C TYR A 206 11.39 -0.29 2.76
N ALA A 207 10.40 -0.39 3.67
CA ALA A 207 10.23 -1.50 4.61
C ALA A 207 9.99 -2.85 3.91
N LEU A 208 9.51 -2.86 2.67
CA LEU A 208 9.37 -4.06 1.83
C LEU A 208 10.55 -4.28 0.87
N GLY A 209 11.57 -3.42 0.94
CA GLY A 209 12.79 -3.53 0.14
C GLY A 209 12.78 -2.79 -1.20
N MET A 210 11.75 -1.99 -1.50
CA MET A 210 11.76 -1.12 -2.66
C MET A 210 12.72 0.05 -2.43
N LYS A 211 13.68 0.24 -3.34
CA LYS A 211 14.74 1.25 -3.24
C LYS A 211 14.74 2.22 -4.42
N SER A 212 13.71 2.19 -5.24
CA SER A 212 13.63 2.99 -6.45
C SER A 212 12.25 3.60 -6.58
N PHE A 213 12.20 4.90 -6.89
CA PHE A 213 11.00 5.69 -6.78
C PHE A 213 10.87 6.68 -7.94
N ILE A 214 9.64 6.89 -8.41
CA ILE A 214 9.29 7.96 -9.37
C ILE A 214 8.25 8.85 -8.68
N LEU A 215 8.67 9.97 -8.09
CA LEU A 215 7.84 10.74 -7.13
C LEU A 215 7.58 12.16 -7.60
N SER A 216 6.30 12.52 -7.76
CA SER A 216 5.90 13.84 -8.24
C SER A 216 6.13 14.96 -7.23
N THR A 217 6.20 14.63 -5.94
CA THR A 217 6.44 15.60 -4.87
C THR A 217 7.82 16.25 -4.95
N LEU A 218 8.78 15.64 -5.65
CA LEU A 218 10.13 16.19 -5.86
C LEU A 218 10.13 17.52 -6.61
N ASN A 219 9.06 17.83 -7.35
CA ASN A 219 8.91 19.12 -8.01
C ASN A 219 8.73 20.28 -7.01
N MET A 220 8.27 19.98 -5.79
CA MET A 220 7.92 20.98 -4.77
C MET A 220 8.74 20.82 -3.48
N PHE A 221 9.06 19.58 -3.11
CA PHE A 221 9.69 19.23 -1.84
C PHE A 221 10.90 18.28 -2.02
N PRO A 222 11.89 18.61 -2.87
CA PRO A 222 12.99 17.70 -3.14
C PRO A 222 13.79 17.33 -1.87
N GLU A 223 14.10 18.30 -1.01
CA GLU A 223 14.87 18.08 0.22
C GLU A 223 14.12 17.18 1.21
N LEU A 224 12.83 17.44 1.45
CA LEU A 224 12.01 16.62 2.35
C LEU A 224 11.98 15.15 1.91
N VAL A 225 11.85 14.89 0.61
CA VAL A 225 11.82 13.53 0.08
C VAL A 225 13.22 12.90 0.14
N LEU A 226 14.28 13.64 -0.18
CA LEU A 226 15.66 13.15 -0.08
C LEU A 226 16.03 12.79 1.36
N ASP A 227 15.67 13.64 2.33
CA ASP A 227 15.90 13.39 3.74
C ASP A 227 15.09 12.18 4.23
N LEU A 228 13.82 12.06 3.82
CA LEU A 228 13.00 10.89 4.15
C LEU A 228 13.64 9.60 3.63
N LEU A 229 14.13 9.58 2.39
CA LEU A 229 14.84 8.43 1.82
C LEU A 229 16.15 8.14 2.56
N ALA A 230 16.90 9.16 2.97
CA ALA A 230 18.12 8.99 3.75
C ALA A 230 17.83 8.36 5.12
N VAL A 231 16.77 8.81 5.80
CA VAL A 231 16.31 8.26 7.07
C VAL A 231 15.83 6.81 6.90
N CYS A 232 15.05 6.51 5.86
CA CYS A 232 14.66 5.14 5.52
C CYS A 232 15.87 4.23 5.31
N LYS A 233 16.89 4.73 4.60
CA LYS A 233 18.14 4.00 4.34
C LYS A 233 18.94 3.72 5.60
N ASN A 234 18.96 4.67 6.54
CA ASN A 234 19.67 4.54 7.81
C ASN A 234 18.92 3.69 8.84
N GLY A 235 17.64 3.40 8.58
CA GLY A 235 16.82 2.52 9.39
C GLY A 235 16.15 3.16 10.59
N ASP A 236 16.08 4.48 10.67
CA ASP A 236 15.32 5.17 11.72
C ASP A 236 13.84 5.23 11.35
N MET A 237 13.12 4.15 11.68
CA MET A 237 11.72 3.97 11.31
C MET A 237 10.79 5.04 11.90
N LEU A 238 11.06 5.50 13.13
CA LEU A 238 10.20 6.50 13.79
C LEU A 238 10.33 7.86 13.10
N LYS A 239 11.56 8.30 12.83
CA LYS A 239 11.78 9.53 12.08
C LYS A 239 11.24 9.42 10.65
N ALA A 240 11.39 8.26 10.00
CA ALA A 240 10.85 8.03 8.66
C ALA A 240 9.32 8.12 8.64
N LYS A 241 8.64 7.58 9.68
CA LYS A 241 7.19 7.71 9.84
C LYS A 241 6.77 9.18 9.94
N ASP A 242 7.42 9.96 10.81
CA ASP A 242 7.06 11.36 11.02
C ASP A 242 7.29 12.21 9.76
N MET A 243 8.38 11.95 9.04
CA MET A 243 8.68 12.63 7.78
C MET A 243 7.74 12.22 6.64
N GLN A 244 7.39 10.93 6.55
CA GLN A 244 6.36 10.46 5.63
C GLN A 244 5.03 11.14 5.94
N GLU A 245 4.67 11.30 7.22
CA GLU A 245 3.42 11.94 7.60
C GLU A 245 3.39 13.41 7.21
N LYS A 246 4.48 14.13 7.50
CA LYS A 246 4.65 15.52 7.06
C LYS A 246 4.45 15.66 5.56
N LEU A 247 5.10 14.82 4.76
CA LEU A 247 4.92 14.81 3.30
C LEU A 247 3.46 14.51 2.91
N SER A 248 2.83 13.54 3.59
CA SER A 248 1.47 13.08 3.31
C SER A 248 0.45 14.19 3.53
N SER A 249 0.52 14.84 4.70
CA SER A 249 -0.33 15.96 5.07
C SER A 249 -0.13 17.18 4.18
N SER A 250 1.11 17.50 3.76
CA SER A 250 1.37 18.58 2.79
C SER A 250 0.74 18.28 1.42
N VAL A 251 0.86 17.05 0.93
CA VAL A 251 0.22 16.64 -0.33
C VAL A 251 -1.29 16.72 -0.21
N ALA A 252 -1.88 16.18 0.85
CA ALA A 252 -3.32 16.22 1.08
C ALA A 252 -3.84 17.66 1.11
N ALA A 253 -3.13 18.58 1.76
CA ALA A 253 -3.47 20.01 1.76
C ALA A 253 -3.48 20.60 0.34
N ILE A 254 -2.45 20.36 -0.47
CA ILE A 254 -2.40 20.84 -1.86
C ILE A 254 -3.55 20.27 -2.69
N MET A 255 -3.83 18.97 -2.55
CA MET A 255 -4.84 18.29 -3.37
C MET A 255 -6.29 18.68 -3.05
N LYS A 256 -6.56 19.40 -1.94
CA LYS A 256 -7.89 19.95 -1.65
C LYS A 256 -8.31 21.04 -2.65
N HIS A 257 -7.37 21.66 -3.36
CA HIS A 257 -7.60 22.89 -4.14
C HIS A 257 -7.65 22.67 -5.67
N GLY A 258 -8.33 21.62 -6.13
CA GLY A 258 -8.65 21.43 -7.56
C GLY A 258 -8.10 20.15 -8.17
N ASN A 259 -7.96 20.13 -9.51
CA ASN A 259 -7.32 19.01 -10.20
C ASN A 259 -5.87 18.87 -9.72
N ARG A 260 -5.48 17.62 -9.39
CA ARG A 260 -4.14 17.25 -8.91
C ARG A 260 -2.97 17.90 -9.66
N ILE A 261 -3.00 17.91 -11.00
CA ILE A 261 -1.88 18.48 -11.78
C ILE A 261 -1.87 20.01 -11.69
N GLN A 262 -3.04 20.64 -11.78
CA GLN A 262 -3.19 22.08 -11.64
C GLN A 262 -2.73 22.56 -10.26
N ALA A 263 -3.14 21.88 -9.20
CA ALA A 263 -2.73 22.17 -7.83
C ALA A 263 -1.21 22.01 -7.65
N THR A 264 -0.62 20.97 -8.26
CA THR A 264 0.84 20.74 -8.24
C THR A 264 1.60 21.86 -8.94
N LYS A 265 1.16 22.31 -10.12
CA LYS A 265 1.79 23.41 -10.86
C LYS A 265 1.77 24.72 -10.08
N ILE A 266 0.63 25.04 -9.47
CA ILE A 266 0.51 26.27 -8.66
C ILE A 266 1.36 26.17 -7.40
N ALA A 267 1.34 25.04 -6.70
CA ALA A 267 2.19 24.83 -5.54
C ALA A 267 3.69 24.92 -5.90
N MET A 268 4.11 24.38 -7.05
CA MET A 268 5.49 24.52 -7.52
C MET A 268 5.87 25.98 -7.78
N ALA A 269 5.01 26.76 -8.43
CA ALA A 269 5.26 28.19 -8.69
C ALA A 269 5.29 29.03 -7.40
N LEU A 270 4.59 28.61 -6.34
CA LEU A 270 4.56 29.30 -5.05
C LEU A 270 5.72 28.92 -4.13
N LEU A 271 6.26 27.70 -4.28
CA LEU A 271 7.29 27.13 -3.42
C LEU A 271 8.69 27.17 -4.03
N THR A 272 8.80 27.45 -5.34
CA THR A 272 10.05 27.44 -6.10
C THR A 272 10.10 28.59 -7.09
N ASP A 273 11.25 28.81 -7.72
CA ASP A 273 11.42 29.82 -8.78
C ASP A 273 10.97 29.33 -10.18
N ILE A 274 10.29 28.19 -10.25
CA ILE A 274 9.84 27.60 -11.52
C ILE A 274 8.32 27.74 -11.67
N ASP A 275 7.90 28.51 -12.66
CA ASP A 275 6.51 28.61 -13.09
C ASP A 275 6.27 27.79 -14.37
N ALA A 276 5.64 26.62 -14.22
CA ALA A 276 5.24 25.76 -15.33
C ALA A 276 3.88 26.16 -15.94
N GLY A 277 3.32 27.30 -15.54
CA GLY A 277 2.01 27.78 -15.97
C GLY A 277 0.87 26.93 -15.45
N LEU A 278 -0.27 26.97 -16.14
CA LEU A 278 -1.46 26.20 -15.79
C LEU A 278 -1.49 24.86 -16.53
N SER A 279 -2.33 23.93 -16.05
CA SER A 279 -2.58 22.65 -16.73
C SER A 279 -3.41 22.88 -17.99
N ARG A 280 -3.20 22.04 -19.02
CA ARG A 280 -3.98 22.05 -20.24
C ARG A 280 -5.31 21.32 -20.00
N THR A 281 -6.42 22.00 -20.24
CA THR A 281 -7.80 21.54 -19.99
C THR A 281 -8.15 20.24 -20.71
N PRO A 282 -9.02 19.41 -20.09
CA PRO A 282 -10.38 19.23 -20.60
C PRO A 282 -11.41 19.99 -19.72
N PRO A 283 -12.60 20.34 -20.25
CA PRO A 283 -13.44 21.41 -19.70
C PRO A 283 -14.00 21.10 -18.30
N ASN A 284 -14.13 22.17 -17.50
CA ASN A 284 -14.80 22.30 -16.19
C ASN A 284 -14.02 21.87 -14.93
N SER A 285 -13.26 22.83 -14.38
CA SER A 285 -13.17 23.26 -12.97
C SER A 285 -11.75 23.79 -12.77
N ILE A 286 -11.48 25.09 -12.85
CA ILE A 286 -11.84 26.06 -11.83
C ILE A 286 -11.93 27.46 -12.48
N SER A 287 -13.03 28.18 -12.22
CA SER A 287 -13.14 29.62 -12.44
C SER A 287 -11.99 30.34 -11.73
N SER A 288 -11.37 31.34 -12.35
CA SER A 288 -10.62 32.53 -11.85
C SER A 288 -10.46 32.87 -10.33
N LYS A 289 -10.61 31.92 -9.42
CA LYS A 289 -10.63 32.04 -7.96
C LYS A 289 -9.50 31.27 -7.28
N ILE A 290 -8.67 30.48 -7.97
CA ILE A 290 -7.52 29.83 -7.32
C ILE A 290 -6.49 30.88 -6.87
N SER A 291 -6.33 31.97 -7.63
CA SER A 291 -5.52 33.12 -7.21
C SER A 291 -6.08 33.85 -5.98
N GLU A 292 -7.35 33.62 -5.61
CA GLU A 292 -8.01 34.17 -4.42
C GLU A 292 -8.23 33.12 -3.30
N HIS A 293 -8.09 31.82 -3.58
CA HIS A 293 -8.44 30.71 -2.66
C HIS A 293 -7.32 29.70 -2.41
N ILE A 294 -6.16 29.85 -3.03
CA ILE A 294 -4.93 29.43 -2.36
C ILE A 294 -4.50 30.62 -1.49
N GLU A 295 -5.27 30.85 -0.41
CA GLU A 295 -4.58 31.03 0.85
C GLU A 295 -3.86 29.69 1.05
N ILE A 296 -2.61 29.60 0.59
CA ILE A 296 -1.66 28.78 1.32
C ILE A 296 -1.82 29.31 2.74
N SER A 297 -2.52 28.58 3.61
CA SER A 297 -2.74 29.07 4.96
C SER A 297 -1.36 29.51 5.46
N SER A 298 -1.32 30.65 6.15
CA SER A 298 -0.09 31.08 6.80
C SER A 298 0.49 29.95 7.69
N GLU A 299 -0.28 28.91 8.01
CA GLU A 299 0.16 27.62 8.55
C GLU A 299 1.11 26.87 7.60
N LEU A 300 0.77 26.55 6.34
CA LEU A 300 1.69 25.86 5.42
C LEU A 300 2.92 26.71 5.08
N PHE A 301 2.77 28.04 4.94
CA PHE A 301 3.91 28.94 4.70
C PHE A 301 4.78 29.12 5.96
N SER A 302 4.20 29.19 7.17
CA SER A 302 4.97 29.27 8.42
C SER A 302 5.54 27.93 8.86
N ASP A 303 4.92 26.81 8.51
CA ASP A 303 5.48 25.48 8.76
C ASP A 303 6.69 25.28 7.86
N ILE A 304 6.62 25.61 6.57
CA ILE A 304 7.76 25.55 5.64
C ILE A 304 8.90 26.51 6.06
N HIS A 305 8.62 27.66 6.67
CA HIS A 305 9.64 28.63 7.10
C HIS A 305 10.12 28.53 8.56
N LYS A 306 9.33 28.01 9.51
CA LYS A 306 9.78 27.69 10.89
C LYS A 306 10.63 26.42 10.92
N MET A 307 10.65 25.66 9.83
CA MET A 307 11.62 24.61 9.57
C MET A 307 12.93 25.27 9.09
N GLU A 308 13.72 25.80 10.03
CA GLU A 308 15.09 26.25 9.74
C GLU A 308 15.88 25.10 9.10
N PHE A 309 16.01 25.13 7.78
CA PHE A 309 17.18 24.61 7.09
C PHE A 309 18.26 25.66 7.31
N GLY A 310 19.25 25.35 8.14
CA GLY A 310 20.28 26.30 8.56
C GLY A 310 21.00 26.94 7.38
N SER A 311 20.66 28.19 7.08
CA SER A 311 21.55 29.23 6.57
C SER A 311 20.77 30.55 6.46
N GLU A 312 21.22 31.59 7.14
CA GLU A 312 20.64 32.92 7.17
C GLU A 312 20.60 33.54 5.76
N GLY A 313 19.39 33.84 5.27
CA GLY A 313 19.16 34.65 4.07
C GLY A 313 17.95 35.55 4.26
N LYS A 314 18.16 36.87 4.37
CA LYS A 314 17.08 37.86 4.46
C LYS A 314 16.34 37.97 3.12
N LEU A 315 15.03 37.68 3.11
CA LEU A 315 14.12 38.09 2.05
C LEU A 315 13.50 39.44 2.39
N SER A 316 13.68 40.41 1.50
CA SER A 316 13.07 41.74 1.55
C SER A 316 11.67 41.72 0.91
N GLY A 317 10.69 42.38 1.55
CA GLY A 317 9.43 42.79 0.92
C GLY A 317 8.14 42.25 1.57
N ASN A 318 7.44 43.14 2.27
CA ASN A 318 6.02 43.15 2.67
C ASN A 318 5.24 41.82 2.64
N LYS A 319 5.21 41.06 3.74
CA LYS A 319 4.08 40.16 4.08
C LYS A 319 3.74 40.17 5.57
N ILE A 320 2.50 40.61 5.82
CA ILE A 320 1.55 40.47 6.93
C ILE A 320 2.03 39.76 8.22
N LYS A 321 1.93 40.46 9.37
CA LYS A 321 1.99 39.89 10.74
C LYS A 321 0.66 39.22 11.09
N VAL A 322 0.67 37.93 11.42
CA VAL A 322 -0.49 37.23 12.02
C VAL A 322 -0.03 36.44 13.25
N LEU A 323 -0.72 36.65 14.37
CA LEU A 323 -0.55 36.01 15.68
C LEU A 323 -1.39 34.73 15.74
N ILE A 324 -0.81 33.52 15.76
CA ILE A 324 -1.56 32.27 16.03
C ILE A 324 -0.74 31.21 16.80
N LYS A 325 -1.43 30.55 17.74
CA LYS A 325 -1.01 29.42 18.59
C LYS A 325 -0.90 28.11 17.81
N THR A 326 0.21 27.39 17.97
CA THR A 326 0.39 26.01 17.50
C THR A 326 -0.16 25.01 18.52
N ASN A 327 -1.04 24.10 18.09
CA ASN A 327 -1.17 22.77 18.72
C ASN A 327 -0.29 21.80 17.92
N VAL A 328 0.99 21.77 18.27
CA VAL A 328 1.83 20.60 17.97
C VAL A 328 1.16 19.43 18.68
N TYR A 329 0.88 18.33 17.99
CA TYR A 329 0.53 17.06 18.62
C TYR A 329 1.73 16.62 19.47
N GLY A 330 1.83 17.17 20.67
CA GLY A 330 2.78 16.74 21.67
C GLY A 330 2.52 15.27 21.95
N LEU A 331 3.58 14.49 22.04
CA LEU A 331 3.61 13.16 22.65
C LEU A 331 2.68 13.18 23.87
N ARG A 332 1.51 12.55 23.77
CA ARG A 332 0.51 12.59 24.83
C ARG A 332 0.53 11.33 25.67
N ASP A 333 0.36 11.61 26.95
CA ASP A 333 0.33 10.73 28.10
C ASP A 333 -0.47 9.42 27.85
N PRO A 334 0.17 8.25 27.95
CA PRO A 334 -0.45 6.92 27.85
C PRO A 334 -1.64 6.67 28.79
N ARG A 335 -1.89 7.55 29.76
CA ARG A 335 -2.85 7.32 30.86
C ARG A 335 -4.28 7.79 30.58
N LYS A 336 -4.59 8.43 29.46
CA LYS A 336 -5.93 9.04 29.23
C LYS A 336 -6.99 8.17 28.56
N ASN A 337 -6.69 6.96 28.10
CA ASN A 337 -7.72 6.09 27.48
C ASN A 337 -7.50 4.59 27.78
N ARG A 338 -7.77 4.19 29.03
CA ARG A 338 -7.54 2.82 29.56
C ARG A 338 -8.22 1.69 28.74
N LEU A 339 -9.35 1.98 28.08
CA LEU A 339 -10.07 1.02 27.22
C LEU A 339 -9.29 0.70 25.93
N LEU A 340 -8.65 1.68 25.28
CA LEU A 340 -7.91 1.47 24.02
C LEU A 340 -6.64 0.61 24.22
N TYR A 341 -5.98 0.72 25.38
CA TYR A 341 -4.78 -0.08 25.68
C TYR A 341 -5.05 -1.57 25.89
N THR A 342 -6.29 -1.95 26.21
CA THR A 342 -6.65 -3.37 26.44
C THR A 342 -6.65 -4.17 25.14
N TYR A 343 -6.86 -3.52 23.99
CA TYR A 343 -7.06 -4.20 22.71
C TYR A 343 -5.85 -4.11 21.77
N ARG A 344 -4.80 -3.36 22.09
CA ARG A 344 -3.63 -3.26 21.20
C ARG A 344 -2.78 -4.53 21.23
N GLY A 345 -2.12 -4.80 20.11
CA GLY A 345 -1.18 -5.90 19.97
C GLY A 345 -1.69 -6.99 19.02
N LEU A 346 -1.40 -8.24 19.35
CA LEU A 346 -1.47 -9.36 18.42
C LEU A 346 -2.57 -10.34 18.79
N ILE A 347 -3.50 -10.57 17.87
CA ILE A 347 -4.62 -11.48 18.03
C ILE A 347 -4.55 -12.56 16.96
N VAL A 348 -4.72 -13.81 17.38
CA VAL A 348 -4.68 -14.98 16.50
C VAL A 348 -6.08 -15.33 16.02
N PRO A 349 -6.40 -15.18 14.71
CA PRO A 349 -7.62 -15.75 14.16
C PRO A 349 -7.47 -17.28 14.08
N VAL A 350 -8.13 -17.99 14.98
CA VAL A 350 -8.01 -19.46 15.09
C VAL A 350 -8.94 -20.16 14.09
N PHE A 351 -8.52 -21.34 13.64
CA PHE A 351 -9.36 -22.20 12.79
C PHE A 351 -10.41 -22.93 13.62
N THR A 352 -11.57 -23.21 13.01
CA THR A 352 -12.56 -24.13 13.58
C THR A 352 -12.14 -25.57 13.24
N PRO A 353 -11.92 -26.45 14.23
CA PRO A 353 -11.56 -27.84 13.94
C PRO A 353 -12.78 -28.66 13.49
N PHE A 354 -12.59 -29.53 12.49
CA PHE A 354 -13.62 -30.44 12.02
C PHE A 354 -13.11 -31.89 11.90
N ASN A 355 -14.00 -32.82 12.19
CA ASN A 355 -13.82 -34.24 11.87
C ASN A 355 -13.91 -34.49 10.36
N LYS A 356 -13.49 -35.67 9.91
CA LYS A 356 -13.55 -36.07 8.49
C LYS A 356 -14.96 -36.07 7.90
N ASP A 357 -15.98 -36.32 8.72
CA ASP A 357 -17.40 -36.26 8.34
C ASP A 357 -17.97 -34.82 8.32
N GLY A 358 -17.13 -33.83 8.67
CA GLY A 358 -17.51 -32.44 8.78
C GLY A 358 -18.13 -32.06 10.11
N SER A 359 -18.35 -32.95 11.07
CA SER A 359 -18.80 -32.52 12.41
C SER A 359 -17.71 -31.70 13.13
N LEU A 360 -18.11 -30.87 14.12
CA LEU A 360 -17.15 -30.09 14.91
C LEU A 360 -16.25 -31.02 15.73
N ASP A 361 -14.93 -30.77 15.72
CA ASP A 361 -13.99 -31.42 16.64
C ASP A 361 -13.60 -30.47 17.78
N LEU A 362 -14.48 -30.39 18.78
CA LEU A 362 -14.28 -29.50 19.92
C LEU A 362 -13.16 -29.95 20.87
N ASN A 363 -12.73 -31.21 20.80
CA ASN A 363 -11.74 -31.78 21.72
C ASN A 363 -10.32 -31.24 21.48
N ILE A 364 -10.05 -30.73 20.28
CA ILE A 364 -8.75 -30.15 19.91
C ILE A 364 -8.58 -28.74 20.49
N ILE A 365 -9.66 -28.02 20.78
CA ILE A 365 -9.61 -26.61 21.20
C ILE A 365 -8.74 -26.39 22.46
N PRO A 366 -8.85 -27.17 23.55
CA PRO A 366 -7.96 -27.01 24.72
C PRO A 366 -6.47 -27.20 24.40
N GLN A 367 -6.14 -28.19 23.56
CA GLN A 367 -4.76 -28.43 23.12
C GLN A 367 -4.27 -27.26 22.27
N TYR A 368 -5.11 -26.74 21.38
CA TYR A 368 -4.80 -25.60 20.52
C TYR A 368 -4.59 -24.32 21.32
N ALA A 369 -5.47 -24.02 22.29
CA ALA A 369 -5.31 -22.90 23.22
C ALA A 369 -4.00 -23.02 24.02
N THR A 370 -3.71 -24.21 24.54
CA THR A 370 -2.46 -24.50 25.27
C THR A 370 -1.23 -24.30 24.39
N TYR A 371 -1.27 -24.76 23.14
CA TYR A 371 -0.22 -24.54 22.15
C TYR A 371 0.05 -23.04 21.97
N LEU A 372 -0.98 -22.24 21.68
CA LEU A 372 -0.83 -20.80 21.49
C LEU A 372 -0.32 -20.10 22.76
N ALA A 373 -0.85 -20.45 23.94
CA ALA A 373 -0.44 -19.86 25.20
C ALA A 373 1.04 -20.15 25.54
N LYS A 374 1.51 -21.39 25.31
CA LYS A 374 2.93 -21.75 25.48
C LYS A 374 3.86 -20.96 24.55
N LYS A 375 3.35 -20.50 23.41
CA LYS A 375 4.08 -19.64 22.45
C LYS A 375 3.97 -18.14 22.79
N GLY A 376 3.37 -17.78 23.92
CA GLY A 376 3.26 -16.40 24.38
C GLY A 376 2.10 -15.61 23.77
N ILE A 377 1.17 -16.28 23.08
CA ILE A 377 -0.01 -15.64 22.49
C ILE A 377 -1.01 -15.28 23.58
N LYS A 378 -1.49 -14.03 23.54
CA LYS A 378 -2.40 -13.47 24.54
C LYS A 378 -3.80 -13.17 24.02
N GLY A 379 -4.02 -13.10 22.71
CA GLY A 379 -5.31 -12.74 22.12
C GLY A 379 -5.73 -13.73 21.04
N ILE A 380 -7.02 -14.10 21.04
CA ILE A 380 -7.61 -15.03 20.08
C ILE A 380 -8.89 -14.43 19.48
N LEU A 381 -9.07 -14.61 18.18
CA LEU A 381 -10.30 -14.31 17.45
C LEU A 381 -10.92 -15.62 16.95
N VAL A 382 -12.13 -15.93 17.44
CA VAL A 382 -12.92 -17.09 17.01
C VAL A 382 -14.01 -16.68 16.02
N ASN A 383 -14.48 -17.63 15.22
CA ASN A 383 -15.54 -17.41 14.22
C ASN A 383 -15.22 -16.30 13.19
N GLY A 384 -13.94 -15.95 13.00
CA GLY A 384 -13.52 -15.08 11.90
C GLY A 384 -13.54 -15.82 10.55
N THR A 385 -12.99 -15.19 9.51
CA THR A 385 -12.82 -15.84 8.19
C THR A 385 -12.01 -17.14 8.28
N SER A 386 -10.87 -17.11 8.99
CA SER A 386 -10.06 -18.32 9.25
C SER A 386 -10.79 -19.34 10.12
N GLY A 387 -11.67 -18.87 11.01
CA GLY A 387 -12.54 -19.73 11.82
C GLY A 387 -13.78 -20.22 11.07
N GLU A 388 -13.93 -19.89 9.78
CA GLU A 388 -15.06 -20.35 8.94
C GLU A 388 -16.44 -20.02 9.54
N GLY A 389 -16.53 -18.92 10.31
CA GLY A 389 -17.72 -18.60 11.11
C GLY A 389 -19.00 -18.45 10.27
N MET A 390 -18.87 -17.99 9.02
CA MET A 390 -19.99 -17.85 8.08
C MET A 390 -20.40 -19.17 7.42
N SER A 391 -19.58 -20.22 7.52
CA SER A 391 -19.83 -21.54 6.91
C SER A 391 -20.44 -22.55 7.89
N ILE A 392 -20.58 -22.18 9.16
CA ILE A 392 -21.20 -23.01 10.20
C ILE A 392 -22.48 -22.36 10.73
N SER A 393 -23.36 -23.18 11.32
CA SER A 393 -24.62 -22.71 11.88
C SER A 393 -24.43 -21.78 13.08
N VAL A 394 -25.48 -21.01 13.44
CA VAL A 394 -25.47 -20.18 14.65
C VAL A 394 -25.21 -21.03 15.90
N ALA A 395 -25.80 -22.22 15.98
CA ALA A 395 -25.62 -23.14 17.11
C ALA A 395 -24.17 -23.62 17.22
N GLU A 396 -23.57 -24.04 16.10
CA GLU A 396 -22.15 -24.42 16.04
C GLU A 396 -21.23 -23.26 16.44
N ARG A 397 -21.47 -22.03 15.94
CA ARG A 397 -20.70 -20.84 16.35
C ARG A 397 -20.73 -20.61 17.86
N LYS A 398 -21.89 -20.80 18.50
CA LYS A 398 -22.03 -20.67 19.95
C LYS A 398 -21.22 -21.73 20.69
N LEU A 399 -21.35 -22.99 20.29
CA LEU A 399 -20.59 -24.10 20.88
C LEU A 399 -19.07 -23.90 20.75
N VAL A 400 -18.58 -23.56 19.55
CA VAL A 400 -17.15 -23.26 19.34
C VAL A 400 -16.70 -22.12 20.26
N THR A 401 -17.50 -21.05 20.36
CA THR A 401 -17.18 -19.92 21.25
C THR A 401 -17.10 -20.34 22.71
N GLU A 402 -18.08 -21.10 23.20
CA GLU A 402 -18.15 -21.54 24.60
C GLU A 402 -16.95 -22.41 24.99
N VAL A 403 -16.54 -23.33 24.12
CA VAL A 403 -15.36 -24.17 24.35
C VAL A 403 -14.09 -23.33 24.35
N TRP A 404 -13.95 -22.38 23.44
CA TRP A 404 -12.82 -21.44 23.45
C TRP A 404 -12.80 -20.58 24.71
N VAL A 405 -13.95 -20.03 25.17
CA VAL A 405 -14.05 -19.27 26.42
C VAL A 405 -13.55 -20.08 27.61
N LYS A 406 -13.92 -21.37 27.69
CA LYS A 406 -13.42 -22.25 28.74
C LYS A 406 -11.91 -22.43 28.65
N ALA A 407 -11.41 -22.78 27.47
CA ALA A 407 -9.98 -23.02 27.25
C ALA A 407 -9.12 -21.77 27.52
N VAL A 408 -9.55 -20.59 27.10
CA VAL A 408 -8.78 -19.34 27.31
C VAL A 408 -8.77 -18.86 28.75
N LYS A 409 -9.80 -19.18 29.56
CA LYS A 409 -9.80 -18.90 31.00
C LYS A 409 -8.71 -19.70 31.72
N GLU A 410 -8.51 -20.95 31.32
CA GLU A 410 -7.47 -21.82 31.85
C GLU A 410 -6.07 -21.34 31.44
N THR A 411 -5.92 -20.80 30.22
CA THR A 411 -4.64 -20.30 29.69
C THR A 411 -4.39 -18.79 29.92
N LYS A 412 -5.37 -18.07 30.47
CA LYS A 412 -5.36 -16.61 30.70
C LYS A 412 -5.19 -15.77 29.41
N GLN A 413 -5.88 -16.13 28.34
CA GLN A 413 -5.90 -15.39 27.06
C GLN A 413 -7.19 -14.55 26.90
N HIS A 414 -7.10 -13.46 26.12
CA HIS A 414 -8.22 -12.60 25.72
C HIS A 414 -8.94 -13.16 24.48
N LEU A 415 -10.27 -12.98 24.41
CA LEU A 415 -11.13 -13.53 23.37
C LEU A 415 -11.98 -12.46 22.65
N MET A 416 -11.93 -12.49 21.32
CA MET A 416 -12.78 -11.71 20.41
C MET A 416 -13.69 -12.64 19.59
N ILE A 417 -14.95 -12.26 19.38
CA ILE A 417 -15.95 -13.10 18.68
C ILE A 417 -16.78 -12.34 17.63
N GLN A 418 -17.44 -13.04 16.70
CA GLN A 418 -18.48 -12.43 15.83
C GLN A 418 -19.89 -12.48 16.46
N ALA A 419 -20.35 -11.33 16.99
CA ALA A 419 -21.71 -10.89 17.37
C ALA A 419 -22.67 -11.74 18.29
N LYS A 420 -23.56 -10.98 18.98
CA LYS A 420 -24.70 -11.24 19.91
C LYS A 420 -24.61 -12.31 21.00
N HIS A 421 -23.88 -13.41 20.84
CA HIS A 421 -23.60 -14.37 21.95
C HIS A 421 -22.49 -13.89 22.90
N ALA A 422 -21.89 -12.73 22.58
CA ALA A 422 -20.74 -12.14 23.25
C ALA A 422 -21.02 -11.69 24.67
N SER A 423 -22.12 -10.94 24.87
CA SER A 423 -22.40 -10.28 26.14
C SER A 423 -22.76 -11.25 27.26
N SER A 424 -23.27 -12.45 26.95
CA SER A 424 -23.54 -13.50 27.95
C SER A 424 -22.29 -14.28 28.37
N LEU A 425 -21.21 -14.23 27.59
CA LEU A 425 -20.00 -15.02 27.81
C LEU A 425 -18.82 -14.21 28.38
N ASN A 426 -19.02 -12.92 28.67
CA ASN A 426 -17.97 -11.99 29.14
C ASN A 426 -16.72 -11.98 28.24
N VAL A 427 -16.91 -11.97 26.91
CA VAL A 427 -15.80 -11.83 25.96
C VAL A 427 -15.26 -10.40 25.93
N ASP A 428 -13.99 -10.23 25.57
CA ASP A 428 -13.32 -8.92 25.61
C ASP A 428 -13.84 -7.97 24.52
N SER A 429 -14.20 -8.48 23.33
CA SER A 429 -14.71 -7.67 22.23
C SER A 429 -15.47 -8.46 21.16
N MET A 430 -16.20 -7.73 20.32
CA MET A 430 -16.88 -8.25 19.13
C MET A 430 -16.22 -7.74 17.86
N LEU A 431 -16.14 -8.58 16.84
CA LEU A 431 -15.78 -8.20 15.48
C LEU A 431 -16.97 -8.41 14.56
N CYS A 432 -17.36 -7.40 13.78
CA CYS A 432 -18.55 -7.45 12.94
C CYS A 432 -18.18 -7.27 11.46
N LEU A 433 -18.62 -8.22 10.62
CA LEU A 433 -18.64 -8.03 9.17
C LEU A 433 -19.75 -7.05 8.75
N PRO A 434 -19.66 -6.42 7.56
CA PRO A 434 -20.78 -5.64 7.03
C PRO A 434 -21.93 -6.56 6.63
N GLU A 435 -23.11 -5.97 6.38
CA GLU A 435 -24.20 -6.67 5.71
C GLU A 435 -23.75 -7.14 4.31
N LEU A 436 -23.97 -8.42 4.00
CA LEU A 436 -23.38 -9.07 2.83
C LEU A 436 -24.32 -9.11 1.63
N TYR A 437 -25.63 -9.02 1.85
CA TYR A 437 -26.60 -9.00 0.74
C TYR A 437 -26.98 -7.56 0.37
N PHE A 438 -27.51 -6.81 1.34
CA PHE A 438 -27.83 -5.38 1.18
C PHE A 438 -26.67 -4.52 1.66
N LYS A 439 -25.61 -4.54 0.87
CA LYS A 439 -24.30 -3.97 1.22
C LYS A 439 -24.38 -2.46 1.42
N PRO A 440 -23.77 -1.91 2.48
CA PRO A 440 -23.62 -0.48 2.60
C PRO A 440 -22.67 0.03 1.51
N THR A 441 -23.04 1.14 0.87
CA THR A 441 -22.23 1.81 -0.16
C THR A 441 -21.70 3.17 0.31
N THR A 442 -22.18 3.67 1.45
CA THR A 442 -21.74 4.93 2.05
C THR A 442 -21.31 4.75 3.51
N PRO A 443 -20.43 5.62 4.04
CA PRO A 443 -20.10 5.65 5.46
C PRO A 443 -21.32 5.68 6.38
N GLN A 444 -22.34 6.48 6.03
CA GLN A 444 -23.53 6.65 6.86
C GLN A 444 -24.38 5.37 6.94
N GLN A 445 -24.55 4.65 5.83
CA GLN A 445 -25.24 3.34 5.85
C GLN A 445 -24.50 2.31 6.70
N LEU A 446 -23.16 2.30 6.64
CA LEU A 446 -22.36 1.41 7.48
C LEU A 446 -22.49 1.77 8.97
N ILE A 447 -22.52 3.06 9.31
CA ILE A 447 -22.74 3.53 10.68
C ILE A 447 -24.11 3.06 11.18
N GLU A 448 -25.19 3.26 10.41
CA GLU A 448 -26.54 2.82 10.77
C GLU A 448 -26.63 1.32 11.03
N TYR A 449 -25.98 0.51 10.20
CA TYR A 449 -25.88 -0.93 10.42
C TYR A 449 -25.13 -1.26 11.73
N LEU A 450 -23.97 -0.64 11.96
CA LEU A 450 -23.17 -0.89 13.16
C LEU A 450 -23.84 -0.37 14.44
N GLU A 451 -24.69 0.65 14.37
CA GLU A 451 -25.51 1.10 15.51
C GLU A 451 -26.47 0.00 15.97
N ILE A 452 -27.10 -0.74 15.05
CA ILE A 452 -27.98 -1.87 15.38
C ILE A 452 -27.19 -2.95 16.12
N VAL A 453 -25.99 -3.27 15.64
CA VAL A 453 -25.08 -4.26 16.25
C VAL A 453 -24.61 -3.79 17.62
N GLY A 454 -24.18 -2.53 17.75
CA GLY A 454 -23.74 -1.93 19.01
C GLY A 454 -24.85 -1.91 20.07
N LYS A 455 -26.09 -1.56 19.69
CA LYS A 455 -27.26 -1.58 20.59
C LYS A 455 -27.59 -2.98 21.10
N ALA A 456 -27.28 -4.03 20.35
CA ALA A 456 -27.51 -5.41 20.78
C ALA A 456 -26.55 -5.89 21.89
N ALA A 457 -25.40 -5.21 22.05
CA ALA A 457 -24.38 -5.55 23.04
C ALA A 457 -23.63 -4.27 23.51
N PRO A 458 -24.33 -3.34 24.18
CA PRO A 458 -23.85 -1.97 24.39
C PRO A 458 -22.64 -1.86 25.33
N LYS A 459 -22.40 -2.89 26.14
CA LYS A 459 -21.26 -2.96 27.07
C LYS A 459 -20.05 -3.72 26.50
N THR A 460 -20.20 -4.32 25.33
CA THR A 460 -19.13 -5.10 24.70
C THR A 460 -18.51 -4.28 23.57
N PRO A 461 -17.19 -4.03 23.62
CA PRO A 461 -16.49 -3.30 22.56
C PRO A 461 -16.72 -3.90 21.17
N LEU A 462 -16.94 -3.04 20.18
CA LEU A 462 -17.27 -3.40 18.81
C LEU A 462 -16.15 -2.95 17.88
N LEU A 463 -15.68 -3.89 17.06
CA LEU A 463 -14.80 -3.63 15.93
C LEU A 463 -15.51 -3.95 14.62
N TYR A 464 -15.22 -3.17 13.59
CA TYR A 464 -15.66 -3.48 12.23
C TYR A 464 -14.59 -4.26 11.46
N TYR A 465 -15.00 -5.30 10.74
CA TYR A 465 -14.13 -6.08 9.89
C TYR A 465 -14.19 -5.56 8.44
N HIS A 466 -13.22 -4.74 8.08
CA HIS A 466 -13.02 -4.27 6.72
C HIS A 466 -12.20 -5.30 5.90
N ILE A 467 -12.88 -6.02 5.00
CA ILE A 467 -12.26 -6.99 4.07
C ILE A 467 -12.92 -6.90 2.68
N PRO A 468 -12.69 -5.78 1.95
CA PRO A 468 -13.40 -5.46 0.71
C PRO A 468 -13.22 -6.54 -0.36
N MET A 469 -12.08 -7.23 -0.39
CA MET A 469 -11.83 -8.31 -1.37
C MET A 469 -12.80 -9.50 -1.24
N LEU A 470 -13.43 -9.71 -0.08
CA LEU A 470 -14.44 -10.76 0.12
C LEU A 470 -15.85 -10.20 0.23
N THR A 471 -16.03 -8.99 0.78
CA THR A 471 -17.36 -8.41 1.01
C THR A 471 -17.85 -7.57 -0.16
N ASN A 472 -16.94 -7.03 -0.97
CA ASN A 472 -17.19 -5.98 -1.95
C ASN A 472 -17.80 -4.69 -1.35
N VAL A 473 -17.53 -4.43 -0.07
CA VAL A 473 -17.91 -3.19 0.62
C VAL A 473 -16.72 -2.24 0.56
N ASN A 474 -16.73 -1.35 -0.43
CA ASN A 474 -15.61 -0.46 -0.79
C ASN A 474 -15.81 0.96 -0.22
N ILE A 475 -16.03 1.06 1.09
CA ILE A 475 -16.13 2.34 1.80
C ILE A 475 -14.73 2.75 2.27
N HIS A 476 -14.36 4.02 2.10
CA HIS A 476 -13.07 4.54 2.54
C HIS A 476 -12.99 4.64 4.08
N MET A 477 -12.13 3.87 4.71
CA MET A 477 -12.11 3.68 6.17
C MET A 477 -11.68 4.93 6.94
N GLY A 478 -10.77 5.74 6.41
CA GLY A 478 -10.44 7.03 7.03
C GLY A 478 -11.66 7.96 7.11
N GLN A 479 -12.49 8.01 6.06
CA GLN A 479 -13.68 8.87 6.02
C GLN A 479 -14.78 8.31 6.93
N PHE A 480 -14.94 7.00 6.95
CA PHE A 480 -15.87 6.32 7.84
C PHE A 480 -15.55 6.61 9.32
N LEU A 481 -14.29 6.50 9.72
CA LEU A 481 -13.87 6.76 11.10
C LEU A 481 -13.99 8.24 11.49
N GLU A 482 -13.76 9.18 10.57
CA GLU A 482 -14.05 10.61 10.80
C GLU A 482 -15.56 10.88 10.96
N SER A 483 -16.42 10.05 10.36
CA SER A 483 -17.88 10.29 10.31
C SER A 483 -18.67 9.65 11.45
N ILE A 484 -18.08 8.73 12.20
CA ILE A 484 -18.78 7.93 13.22
C ILE A 484 -19.10 8.75 14.49
N GLY A 485 -18.19 9.65 14.89
CA GLY A 485 -18.34 10.48 16.10
C GLY A 485 -18.58 9.64 17.36
N ASP A 486 -19.65 9.98 18.10
CA ASP A 486 -20.09 9.25 19.31
C ASP A 486 -21.36 8.42 19.09
N LYS A 487 -21.77 8.20 17.82
CA LYS A 487 -23.00 7.48 17.46
C LYS A 487 -23.02 6.04 17.95
N ILE A 488 -21.85 5.42 18.10
CA ILE A 488 -21.69 4.04 18.58
C ILE A 488 -20.71 4.03 19.75
N PRO A 489 -21.18 4.22 21.01
CA PRO A 489 -20.29 4.33 22.17
C PRO A 489 -19.39 3.12 22.42
N SER A 490 -19.82 1.92 21.98
CA SER A 490 -19.03 0.70 22.10
C SER A 490 -18.02 0.50 20.97
N PHE A 491 -18.02 1.33 19.92
CA PHE A 491 -17.10 1.17 18.79
C PHE A 491 -15.68 1.57 19.16
N VAL A 492 -14.72 0.66 18.95
CA VAL A 492 -13.32 0.85 19.37
C VAL A 492 -12.31 0.77 18.24
N GLY A 493 -12.70 0.28 17.05
CA GLY A 493 -11.77 0.18 15.95
C GLY A 493 -12.16 -0.74 14.80
N ILE A 494 -11.18 -1.07 13.97
CA ILE A 494 -11.36 -1.92 12.79
C ILE A 494 -10.28 -3.00 12.69
N LYS A 495 -10.67 -4.16 12.17
CA LYS A 495 -9.74 -5.08 11.50
C LYS A 495 -9.65 -4.69 10.04
N PHE A 496 -8.55 -4.07 9.66
CA PHE A 496 -8.24 -3.61 8.30
C PHE A 496 -7.51 -4.70 7.52
N THR A 497 -8.23 -5.43 6.67
CA THR A 497 -7.68 -6.45 5.77
C THR A 497 -7.76 -5.97 4.33
N SER A 498 -6.79 -5.14 3.97
CA SER A 498 -6.60 -4.58 2.63
C SER A 498 -5.11 -4.35 2.39
N ALA A 499 -4.69 -4.38 1.13
CA ALA A 499 -3.32 -4.02 0.73
C ALA A 499 -3.11 -2.50 0.61
N ASN A 500 -4.20 -1.71 0.64
CA ASN A 500 -4.15 -0.24 0.57
C ASN A 500 -3.68 0.36 1.90
N LEU A 501 -2.37 0.35 2.15
CA LEU A 501 -1.81 0.89 3.38
C LEU A 501 -1.89 2.42 3.49
N GLU A 502 -2.12 3.12 2.38
CA GLU A 502 -2.35 4.57 2.40
C GLU A 502 -3.67 4.89 3.11
N GLU A 503 -4.76 4.21 2.71
CA GLU A 503 -6.04 4.28 3.40
C GLU A 503 -5.93 3.79 4.85
N GLY A 504 -5.17 2.71 5.08
CA GLY A 504 -4.91 2.21 6.43
C GLY A 504 -4.24 3.27 7.34
N ALA A 505 -3.27 4.02 6.82
CA ALA A 505 -2.62 5.11 7.55
C ALA A 505 -3.57 6.30 7.78
N GLN A 506 -4.46 6.60 6.83
CA GLN A 506 -5.51 7.59 7.03
C GLN A 506 -6.51 7.15 8.10
N ALA A 507 -6.91 5.87 8.10
CA ALA A 507 -7.76 5.29 9.15
C ALA A 507 -7.10 5.33 10.52
N LEU A 508 -5.78 5.11 10.61
CA LEU A 508 -5.03 5.22 11.85
C LEU A 508 -5.07 6.63 12.46
N ARG A 509 -5.05 7.65 11.61
CA ARG A 509 -5.03 9.06 12.03
C ARG A 509 -6.40 9.65 12.29
N ALA A 510 -7.44 8.99 11.78
CA ALA A 510 -8.81 9.48 11.84
C ALA A 510 -9.24 9.80 13.27
N ASP A 511 -9.96 10.91 13.44
CA ASP A 511 -10.46 11.40 14.73
C ASP A 511 -9.37 11.44 15.81
N ASN A 512 -8.21 12.01 15.49
CA ASN A 512 -7.05 12.12 16.38
C ASN A 512 -6.58 10.79 16.97
N GLU A 513 -6.50 9.74 16.13
CA GLU A 513 -6.08 8.39 16.53
C GLU A 513 -6.99 7.76 17.60
N LYS A 514 -8.29 8.12 17.63
CA LYS A 514 -9.27 7.59 18.62
C LYS A 514 -9.48 6.08 18.51
N TYR A 515 -9.25 5.48 17.35
CA TYR A 515 -9.61 4.09 17.05
C TYR A 515 -8.39 3.17 16.93
N VAL A 516 -8.54 1.89 17.31
CA VAL A 516 -7.51 0.86 17.06
C VAL A 516 -7.65 0.32 15.63
N ILE A 517 -6.55 0.33 14.88
CA ILE A 517 -6.49 -0.28 13.54
C ILE A 517 -5.66 -1.55 13.61
N PHE A 518 -6.29 -2.70 13.41
CA PHE A 518 -5.57 -3.95 13.29
C PHE A 518 -5.30 -4.29 11.83
N LEU A 519 -4.03 -4.44 11.45
CA LEU A 519 -3.71 -4.97 10.14
C LEU A 519 -4.02 -6.48 10.09
N GLY A 520 -4.75 -6.89 9.06
CA GLY A 520 -5.12 -8.29 8.83
C GLY A 520 -4.36 -9.01 7.71
N ASN A 521 -3.23 -8.46 7.25
CA ASN A 521 -2.46 -9.00 6.13
C ASN A 521 -1.04 -9.41 6.58
N ASP A 522 -0.76 -10.71 6.52
CA ASP A 522 0.52 -11.33 6.89
C ASP A 522 1.74 -10.81 6.11
N GLN A 523 1.56 -10.42 4.84
CA GLN A 523 2.65 -9.98 3.96
C GLN A 523 3.04 -8.50 4.16
N LEU A 524 2.31 -7.76 4.99
CA LEU A 524 2.45 -6.30 5.13
C LEU A 524 2.78 -5.83 6.55
N ILE A 525 3.09 -6.75 7.48
CA ILE A 525 3.35 -6.41 8.90
C ILE A 525 4.40 -5.29 9.02
N ASN A 526 5.58 -5.47 8.42
CA ASN A 526 6.66 -4.47 8.51
C ASN A 526 6.27 -3.13 7.87
N ALA A 527 5.60 -3.18 6.72
CA ALA A 527 5.18 -1.98 5.98
C ALA A 527 4.14 -1.17 6.76
N ALA A 528 3.19 -1.85 7.40
CA ALA A 528 2.19 -1.24 8.25
C ALA A 528 2.82 -0.66 9.53
N SER A 529 3.77 -1.38 10.16
CA SER A 529 4.55 -0.84 11.27
C SER A 529 5.33 0.42 10.91
N ALA A 530 5.90 0.47 9.70
CA ALA A 530 6.58 1.66 9.18
C ALA A 530 5.63 2.89 9.05
N LEU A 531 4.32 2.67 8.94
CA LEU A 531 3.30 3.72 8.93
C LEU A 531 2.72 4.01 10.32
N GLY A 532 3.15 3.28 11.35
CA GLY A 532 2.74 3.45 12.74
C GLY A 532 1.68 2.48 13.25
N MET A 533 1.27 1.48 12.48
CA MET A 533 0.37 0.43 12.98
C MET A 533 1.10 -0.49 13.97
N ASP A 534 0.50 -0.73 15.12
CA ASP A 534 1.07 -1.54 16.20
C ASP A 534 0.20 -2.75 16.60
N SER A 535 -0.91 -2.95 15.89
CA SER A 535 -1.92 -3.95 16.21
C SER A 535 -2.24 -4.81 14.99
N PHE A 536 -2.36 -6.12 15.19
CA PHE A 536 -2.37 -7.11 14.11
C PHE A 536 -3.33 -8.27 14.40
N ILE A 537 -4.11 -8.67 13.39
CA ILE A 537 -4.91 -9.90 13.37
C ILE A 537 -4.55 -10.71 12.12
N VAL A 538 -3.45 -11.44 12.19
CA VAL A 538 -2.82 -12.11 11.05
C VAL A 538 -2.92 -13.64 11.19
N THR A 539 -3.12 -14.38 10.09
CA THR A 539 -3.43 -15.83 10.18
C THR A 539 -2.18 -16.69 10.31
N GLY A 540 -1.06 -16.25 9.73
CA GLY A 540 0.23 -16.92 9.69
C GLY A 540 0.76 -17.30 11.07
N ILE A 541 0.39 -16.53 12.10
CA ILE A 541 0.82 -16.74 13.48
C ILE A 541 0.40 -18.08 14.07
N ASN A 542 -0.63 -18.73 13.53
CA ASN A 542 -1.00 -20.09 13.93
C ASN A 542 0.14 -21.08 13.69
N MET A 543 0.88 -20.91 12.59
CA MET A 543 1.99 -21.78 12.18
C MET A 543 3.36 -21.20 12.55
N PHE A 544 3.49 -19.87 12.61
CA PHE A 544 4.77 -19.18 12.80
C PHE A 544 4.79 -18.22 14.02
N PRO A 545 4.37 -18.66 15.23
CA PRO A 545 4.14 -17.73 16.33
C PRO A 545 5.43 -17.03 16.79
N GLU A 546 6.52 -17.75 17.03
CA GLU A 546 7.77 -17.13 17.47
C GLU A 546 8.37 -16.22 16.40
N PHE A 547 8.27 -16.62 15.12
CA PHE A 547 8.80 -15.82 14.02
C PHE A 547 8.07 -14.49 13.89
N ILE A 548 6.73 -14.49 13.95
CA ILE A 548 5.91 -13.27 13.84
C ILE A 548 6.06 -12.41 15.10
N LEU A 549 6.11 -12.99 16.31
CA LEU A 549 6.39 -12.25 17.54
C LEU A 549 7.75 -11.55 17.48
N ASN A 550 8.78 -12.24 16.97
CA ASN A 550 10.09 -11.65 16.77
C ASN A 550 10.07 -10.54 15.70
N LEU A 551 9.35 -10.72 14.59
CA LEU A 551 9.18 -9.68 13.57
C LEU A 551 8.58 -8.42 14.18
N LEU A 552 7.49 -8.56 14.96
CA LEU A 552 6.83 -7.44 15.62
C LEU A 552 7.74 -6.74 16.65
N ALA A 553 8.54 -7.51 17.39
CA ALA A 553 9.52 -6.95 18.32
C ALA A 553 10.60 -6.14 17.59
N VAL A 554 11.09 -6.63 16.45
CA VAL A 554 12.07 -5.92 15.61
C VAL A 554 11.45 -4.66 15.02
N CYS A 555 10.22 -4.71 14.51
CA CYS A 555 9.48 -3.53 14.04
C CYS A 555 9.33 -2.49 15.15
N LYS A 556 8.94 -2.91 16.37
CA LYS A 556 8.79 -2.01 17.52
C LYS A 556 10.10 -1.34 17.93
N ASN A 557 11.22 -2.04 17.79
CA ASN A 557 12.55 -1.50 18.08
C ASN A 557 13.10 -0.61 16.95
N GLY A 558 12.38 -0.51 15.83
CA GLY A 558 12.74 0.36 14.71
C GLY A 558 13.79 -0.21 13.75
N ASP A 559 14.25 -1.46 13.91
CA ASP A 559 15.25 -2.07 13.01
C ASP A 559 14.61 -2.53 11.69
N ILE A 560 14.43 -1.56 10.78
CA ILE A 560 13.70 -1.77 9.51
C ILE A 560 14.39 -2.79 8.60
N LEU A 561 15.71 -2.90 8.65
CA LEU A 561 16.47 -3.77 7.74
C LEU A 561 16.28 -5.24 8.14
N LYS A 562 16.40 -5.54 9.44
CA LYS A 562 16.11 -6.87 9.96
C LYS A 562 14.63 -7.20 9.80
N ALA A 563 13.73 -6.25 10.05
CA ALA A 563 12.30 -6.46 9.86
C ALA A 563 11.94 -6.73 8.39
N LYS A 564 12.61 -6.06 7.44
CA LYS A 564 12.46 -6.31 6.00
C LYS A 564 12.84 -7.74 5.64
N ASP A 565 14.01 -8.21 6.09
CA ASP A 565 14.47 -9.57 5.80
C ASP A 565 13.55 -10.64 6.42
N MET A 566 13.03 -10.37 7.61
CA MET A 566 12.04 -11.24 8.26
C MET A 566 10.70 -11.22 7.52
N GLN A 567 10.20 -10.06 7.11
CA GLN A 567 8.98 -9.93 6.30
C GLN A 567 9.12 -10.66 4.96
N GLU A 568 10.29 -10.62 4.33
CA GLU A 568 10.56 -11.31 3.06
C GLU A 568 10.46 -12.83 3.22
N LYS A 569 11.01 -13.38 4.30
CA LYS A 569 10.88 -14.81 4.65
C LYS A 569 9.43 -15.21 4.91
N LEU A 570 8.72 -14.43 5.73
CA LEU A 570 7.29 -14.68 6.00
C LEU A 570 6.46 -14.64 4.72
N SER A 571 6.68 -13.63 3.87
CA SER A 571 5.94 -13.48 2.61
C SER A 571 6.20 -14.66 1.68
N SER A 572 7.44 -15.16 1.62
CA SER A 572 7.79 -16.33 0.80
C SER A 572 7.08 -17.59 1.29
N ALA A 573 6.99 -17.80 2.62
CA ALA A 573 6.25 -18.90 3.21
C ALA A 573 4.74 -18.79 2.91
N VAL A 574 4.16 -17.59 3.07
CA VAL A 574 2.74 -17.35 2.77
C VAL A 574 2.44 -17.62 1.29
N VAL A 575 3.27 -17.16 0.35
CA VAL A 575 3.10 -17.44 -1.09
C VAL A 575 3.22 -18.93 -1.39
N ALA A 576 4.19 -19.64 -0.79
CA ALA A 576 4.34 -21.09 -0.96
C ALA A 576 3.08 -21.84 -0.49
N ILE A 577 2.42 -21.35 0.56
CA ILE A 577 1.17 -21.92 1.06
C ILE A 577 0.00 -21.57 0.14
N THR A 578 -0.17 -20.30 -0.24
CA THR A 578 -1.42 -19.83 -0.86
C THR A 578 -1.51 -20.05 -2.37
N LYS A 579 -0.39 -20.32 -3.08
CA LYS A 579 -0.42 -20.50 -4.55
C LYS A 579 -1.22 -21.72 -5.04
N HIS A 580 -1.67 -22.58 -4.13
CA HIS A 580 -2.32 -23.86 -4.43
C HIS A 580 -3.83 -23.91 -4.13
N GLY A 581 -4.43 -22.83 -3.63
CA GLY A 581 -5.86 -22.82 -3.30
C GLY A 581 -6.30 -21.57 -2.54
N ASN A 582 -7.53 -21.58 -2.06
CA ASN A 582 -8.05 -20.48 -1.27
C ASN A 582 -7.41 -20.45 0.12
N TRP A 583 -7.37 -19.24 0.71
CA TRP A 583 -6.71 -18.96 1.99
C TRP A 583 -6.99 -20.00 3.09
N VAL A 584 -8.25 -20.31 3.39
CA VAL A 584 -8.61 -21.24 4.47
C VAL A 584 -8.12 -22.66 4.17
N GLN A 585 -8.28 -23.13 2.93
CA GLN A 585 -7.93 -24.49 2.52
C GLN A 585 -6.43 -24.74 2.70
N THR A 586 -5.62 -23.83 2.16
CA THR A 586 -4.16 -23.95 2.20
C THR A 586 -3.62 -23.73 3.61
N MET A 587 -4.17 -22.79 4.37
CA MET A 587 -3.70 -22.49 5.72
C MET A 587 -4.00 -23.61 6.72
N LYS A 588 -5.14 -24.31 6.59
CA LYS A 588 -5.43 -25.50 7.41
C LYS A 588 -4.44 -26.64 7.13
N VAL A 589 -4.12 -26.90 5.86
CA VAL A 589 -3.10 -27.88 5.49
C VAL A 589 -1.73 -27.47 6.04
N ALA A 590 -1.35 -26.21 5.89
CA ALA A 590 -0.10 -25.70 6.43
C ALA A 590 -0.04 -25.82 7.97
N MET A 591 -1.16 -25.60 8.69
CA MET A 591 -1.25 -25.83 10.13
C MET A 591 -0.91 -27.28 10.51
N ALA A 592 -1.51 -28.24 9.81
CA ALA A 592 -1.27 -29.67 10.06
C ALA A 592 0.16 -30.11 9.68
N LEU A 593 0.74 -29.49 8.66
CA LEU A 593 2.12 -29.75 8.24
C LEU A 593 3.16 -29.14 9.19
N LEU A 594 2.92 -27.94 9.72
CA LEU A 594 3.93 -27.16 10.43
C LEU A 594 3.81 -27.23 11.97
N THR A 595 2.71 -27.77 12.49
CA THR A 595 2.44 -27.81 13.94
C THR A 595 2.02 -29.21 14.41
N ASP A 596 1.77 -29.38 15.71
CA ASP A 596 1.14 -30.59 16.27
C ASP A 596 -0.39 -30.49 16.33
N ILE A 597 -0.97 -29.38 15.86
CA ILE A 597 -2.41 -29.16 15.86
C ILE A 597 -2.95 -29.46 14.47
N ASP A 598 -3.82 -30.45 14.39
CA ASP A 598 -4.55 -30.81 13.18
C ASP A 598 -5.99 -30.31 13.31
N VAL A 599 -6.37 -29.30 12.53
CA VAL A 599 -7.73 -28.72 12.60
C VAL A 599 -8.67 -29.33 11.56
N GLY A 600 -8.24 -30.42 10.92
CA GLY A 600 -9.02 -31.16 9.93
C GLY A 600 -9.30 -30.38 8.65
N LEU A 601 -10.31 -30.84 7.92
CA LEU A 601 -10.67 -30.33 6.60
C LEU A 601 -11.41 -28.98 6.71
N PRO A 602 -11.42 -28.16 5.63
CA PRO A 602 -12.32 -27.02 5.57
C PRO A 602 -13.78 -27.47 5.43
N ARG A 603 -14.71 -26.64 5.89
CA ARG A 603 -16.15 -26.83 5.82
C ARG A 603 -16.63 -26.64 4.38
N ALA A 604 -17.50 -27.55 3.93
CA ALA A 604 -18.17 -27.44 2.63
C ALA A 604 -18.85 -26.05 2.46
N PRO A 605 -18.82 -25.44 1.26
CA PRO A 605 -18.41 -26.03 -0.02
C PRO A 605 -16.90 -26.02 -0.31
N LEU A 606 -16.07 -25.52 0.62
CA LEU A 606 -14.62 -25.60 0.46
C LEU A 606 -14.16 -27.06 0.53
N LYS A 607 -13.20 -27.42 -0.33
CA LYS A 607 -12.55 -28.73 -0.35
C LYS A 607 -11.09 -28.61 0.09
N SER A 608 -10.45 -29.69 0.49
CA SER A 608 -8.99 -29.67 0.65
C SER A 608 -8.31 -29.46 -0.71
N ILE A 609 -7.07 -28.98 -0.69
CA ILE A 609 -6.21 -28.97 -1.89
C ILE A 609 -5.80 -30.41 -2.26
N SER A 610 -5.40 -30.63 -3.51
CA SER A 610 -5.02 -31.96 -4.00
C SER A 610 -3.74 -32.48 -3.32
N SER A 611 -3.56 -33.80 -3.25
CA SER A 611 -2.34 -34.41 -2.69
C SER A 611 -1.07 -33.96 -3.42
N GLU A 612 -1.16 -33.73 -4.74
CA GLU A 612 -0.06 -33.14 -5.53
C GLU A 612 0.28 -31.72 -5.04
N ALA A 613 -0.73 -30.89 -4.82
CA ALA A 613 -0.54 -29.54 -4.28
C ALA A 613 0.06 -29.56 -2.86
N VAL A 614 -0.36 -30.53 -2.00
CA VAL A 614 0.25 -30.73 -0.68
C VAL A 614 1.73 -31.07 -0.83
N ALA A 615 2.09 -31.99 -1.73
CA ALA A 615 3.49 -32.39 -1.96
C ALA A 615 4.37 -31.22 -2.44
N ILE A 616 3.84 -30.38 -3.34
CA ILE A 616 4.55 -29.17 -3.81
C ILE A 616 4.70 -28.17 -2.65
N MET A 617 3.64 -27.91 -1.89
CA MET A 617 3.69 -27.03 -0.72
C MET A 617 4.73 -27.50 0.30
N THR A 618 4.76 -28.80 0.62
CA THR A 618 5.76 -29.40 1.50
C THR A 618 7.17 -29.15 0.98
N LYS A 619 7.43 -29.42 -0.30
CA LYS A 619 8.75 -29.20 -0.92
C LYS A 619 9.17 -27.73 -0.85
N ASP A 620 8.26 -26.80 -1.16
CA ASP A 620 8.57 -25.37 -1.13
C ASP A 620 8.86 -24.87 0.28
N LEU A 621 8.09 -25.31 1.28
CA LEU A 621 8.34 -25.00 2.68
C LEU A 621 9.69 -25.58 3.15
N THR A 622 10.05 -26.80 2.72
CA THR A 622 11.37 -27.38 3.00
C THR A 622 12.51 -26.56 2.36
N ASN A 623 12.34 -26.11 1.11
CA ASN A 623 13.32 -25.25 0.44
C ASN A 623 13.49 -23.90 1.14
N LEU A 624 12.45 -23.42 1.81
CA LEU A 624 12.50 -22.22 2.65
C LEU A 624 13.08 -22.47 4.06
N GLY A 625 13.47 -23.71 4.37
CA GLY A 625 14.10 -24.09 5.63
C GLY A 625 13.13 -24.52 6.73
N TYR A 626 11.85 -24.70 6.43
CA TYR A 626 10.89 -25.27 7.36
C TYR A 626 11.00 -26.80 7.40
N GLN A 627 10.43 -27.42 8.44
CA GLN A 627 10.40 -28.87 8.64
C GLN A 627 8.95 -29.37 8.65
N PRO A 628 8.27 -29.44 7.49
CA PRO A 628 6.91 -29.96 7.43
C PRO A 628 6.86 -31.43 7.84
N LYS A 629 5.88 -31.80 8.66
CA LYS A 629 5.61 -33.19 9.03
C LYS A 629 4.93 -33.87 7.86
N VAL A 630 5.64 -34.76 7.18
CA VAL A 630 5.02 -35.67 6.21
C VAL A 630 4.26 -36.73 7.01
N LYS A 631 2.98 -36.49 7.28
CA LYS A 631 2.10 -37.58 7.72
C LYS A 631 1.84 -38.44 6.48
N HIS A 632 2.50 -39.60 6.39
CA HIS A 632 2.09 -40.64 5.46
C HIS A 632 0.66 -41.04 5.86
N SER A 633 -0.33 -40.57 5.09
CA SER A 633 -1.73 -40.96 5.26
C SER A 633 -1.96 -42.38 4.76
#